data_AF-T1EJ52-F1
#
_entry.id   AF-T1EJ52-F1
#
_cell.length_a   1.000
_cell.length_b   1.000
_cell.length_c   1.000
_cell.angle_alpha   90.00
_cell.angle_beta   90.00
_cell.angle_gamma   90.00
#
_symmetry.space_group_name_H-M   'P 1'
#
loop_
_entity.id
_entity.type
_entity.pdbx_description
1 polymer ?
#
loop_
_entity_poly.entity_id
_entity_poly.type
_entity_poly.pdbx_seq_one_letter_code
_entity_poly.pdbx_strand_id
1 'polypeptide(L)'
;IFIEILDINDNIPTFKEHSIKIEMAESTPPSTRFQLLPAHDDDVGSNSRLKYSLSSTSDDNLYLTTTKHFDRETIDRYDLEVIVSDNGTPRLSSTLQVEIRILDINDNPPVFYNDTYRFYVLENTTIGALIGRISAYDLDDGVNSNITYKLLHLNIIGNALRTVNSNIISIDAVNGDVLLESVLDYESDKYYHYTVEASDCGVPTLSAYTQVSILVQDSNDNFPHISL
;
A
#
# COMPACT_ATOMS: atom_id res chain seq x y z
N ILE A 1 41.22 42.32 45.18
CA ILE A 1 40.66 40.97 45.45
C ILE A 1 40.07 40.51 44.13
N PHE A 2 40.55 39.40 43.59
CA PHE A 2 39.94 38.73 42.42
C PHE A 2 39.18 37.52 42.94
N ILE A 3 37.91 37.39 42.56
CA ILE A 3 37.06 36.24 42.87
C ILE A 3 36.79 35.56 41.53
N GLU A 4 37.19 34.31 41.41
CA GLU A 4 36.88 33.45 40.26
C GLU A 4 35.68 32.59 40.64
N ILE A 5 34.64 32.60 39.80
CA ILE A 5 33.47 31.75 39.95
C ILE A 5 33.69 30.54 39.06
N LEU A 6 33.69 29.35 39.65
CA LEU A 6 33.81 28.09 38.94
C LEU A 6 32.42 27.56 38.58
N ASP A 7 32.31 26.98 37.40
CA ASP A 7 31.11 26.32 36.91
C ASP A 7 30.86 24.99 37.63
N ILE A 8 29.59 24.62 37.81
CA ILE A 8 29.14 23.34 38.37
C ILE A 8 28.15 22.76 37.36
N ASN A 9 28.21 21.44 37.14
CA ASN A 9 27.30 20.75 36.22
C ASN A 9 25.89 20.61 36.83
N ASP A 10 25.11 21.68 36.80
CA ASP A 10 23.77 21.74 37.38
C ASP A 10 22.64 21.93 36.36
N ASN A 11 22.97 22.04 35.07
CA ASN A 11 22.01 22.05 33.98
C ASN A 11 22.04 20.71 33.24
N ILE A 12 20.85 20.20 32.91
CA ILE A 12 20.74 18.99 32.09
C ILE A 12 20.73 19.38 30.61
N PRO A 13 21.27 18.55 29.71
CA PRO A 13 21.07 18.75 28.28
C PRO A 13 19.56 18.70 27.95
N THR A 14 19.07 19.60 27.13
CA THR A 14 17.64 19.68 26.76
C THR A 14 17.44 19.80 25.26
N PHE A 15 16.54 18.99 24.71
CA PHE A 15 16.02 19.21 23.37
C PHE A 15 14.89 20.23 23.41
N LYS A 16 14.74 21.00 22.33
CA LYS A 16 13.62 21.94 22.17
C LYS A 16 12.26 21.22 22.21
N GLU A 17 12.20 20.01 21.66
CA GLU A 17 11.03 19.14 21.63
C GLU A 17 11.36 17.82 22.34
N HIS A 18 10.41 17.23 23.05
CA HIS A 18 10.59 15.91 23.68
C HIS A 18 10.30 14.74 22.74
N SER A 19 9.65 15.02 21.61
CA SER A 19 9.38 14.06 20.55
C SER A 19 9.43 14.74 19.19
N ILE A 20 9.97 14.06 18.19
CA ILE A 20 9.92 14.49 16.79
C ILE A 20 9.32 13.40 15.92
N LYS A 21 8.67 13.83 14.84
CA LYS A 21 8.14 12.94 13.81
C LYS A 21 8.93 13.13 12.52
N ILE A 22 9.37 12.04 11.93
CA ILE A 22 10.00 11.99 10.61
C ILE A 22 9.09 11.17 9.70
N GLU A 23 8.82 11.69 8.52
CA GLU A 23 8.09 10.98 7.48
C GLU A 23 9.01 10.80 6.29
N MET A 24 9.10 9.58 5.78
CA MET A 24 9.96 9.24 4.65
C MET A 24 9.27 8.21 3.77
N ALA A 25 9.36 8.36 2.44
CA ALA A 25 8.82 7.35 1.53
C ALA A 25 9.59 6.04 1.66
N GLU A 26 8.94 4.89 1.45
CA GLU A 26 9.63 3.59 1.45
C GLU A 26 10.71 3.47 0.36
N SER A 27 10.51 4.18 -0.75
CA SER A 27 11.50 4.33 -1.83
C SER A 27 12.73 5.16 -1.44
N THR A 28 12.80 5.70 -0.22
CA THR A 28 13.96 6.46 0.25
C THR A 28 15.22 5.60 0.21
N PRO A 29 16.27 6.02 -0.53
CA PRO A 29 17.47 5.21 -0.69
C PRO A 29 18.22 4.97 0.63
N PRO A 30 18.97 3.86 0.73
CA PRO A 30 19.99 3.69 1.76
C PRO A 30 20.99 4.85 1.75
N SER A 31 21.59 5.14 2.90
CA SER A 31 22.52 6.26 3.14
C SER A 31 21.91 7.67 3.07
N THR A 32 20.58 7.78 3.02
CA THR A 32 19.87 9.06 3.19
C THR A 32 20.00 9.53 4.64
N ARG A 33 20.31 10.81 4.83
CA ARG A 33 20.56 11.41 6.15
C ARG A 33 19.45 12.37 6.55
N PHE A 34 18.93 12.22 7.76
CA PHE A 34 17.99 13.12 8.39
C PHE A 34 18.69 13.82 9.57
N GLN A 35 18.88 15.13 9.46
CA GLN A 35 19.48 15.95 10.52
C GLN A 35 18.46 16.15 11.64
N LEU A 36 18.84 15.85 12.89
CA LEU A 36 18.05 16.26 14.05
C LEU A 36 18.58 17.57 14.62
N LEU A 37 17.72 18.31 15.34
CA LEU A 37 18.13 19.54 16.02
C LEU A 37 18.95 19.20 17.27
N PRO A 38 20.09 19.89 17.49
CA PRO A 38 20.91 19.64 18.66
C PRO A 38 20.18 20.02 19.95
N ALA A 39 20.51 19.29 21.02
CA ALA A 39 20.16 19.70 22.38
C ALA A 39 21.02 20.89 22.82
N HIS A 40 20.57 21.58 23.86
CA HIS A 40 21.23 22.70 24.49
C HIS A 40 21.52 22.40 25.95
N ASP A 41 22.63 22.91 26.45
CA ASP A 41 23.05 22.81 27.83
C ASP A 41 23.64 24.15 28.25
N ASP A 42 23.10 24.72 29.33
CA ASP A 42 23.40 26.06 29.79
C ASP A 42 24.71 26.14 30.60
N ASP A 43 25.35 25.01 30.90
CA ASP A 43 26.63 24.96 31.61
C ASP A 43 27.83 25.44 30.76
N VAL A 44 29.04 25.49 31.33
CA VAL A 44 30.24 26.01 30.64
C VAL A 44 31.32 24.94 30.48
N GLY A 45 32.04 24.99 29.36
CA GLY A 45 33.25 24.19 29.17
C GLY A 45 32.96 22.71 28.95
N SER A 46 33.41 21.82 29.85
CA SER A 46 33.14 20.38 29.74
C SER A 46 31.71 20.01 30.11
N ASN A 47 31.09 20.81 30.97
CA ASN A 47 29.74 20.57 31.50
C ASN A 47 28.67 20.79 30.42
N SER A 48 28.88 21.68 29.44
CA SER A 48 27.98 21.81 28.26
C SER A 48 28.42 21.03 27.01
N ARG A 49 29.47 20.20 27.09
CA ARG A 49 29.90 19.39 25.93
C ARG A 49 29.02 18.15 25.78
N LEU A 50 28.15 18.17 24.79
CA LEU A 50 27.19 17.11 24.52
C LEU A 50 27.75 15.97 23.68
N LYS A 51 27.30 14.75 24.00
CA LYS A 51 27.47 13.53 23.21
C LYS A 51 26.11 12.92 22.93
N TYR A 52 25.91 12.49 21.70
CA TYR A 52 24.66 11.87 21.25
C TYR A 52 24.88 10.37 21.02
N SER A 53 23.86 9.59 21.36
CA SER A 53 23.84 8.17 21.08
C SER A 53 22.45 7.71 20.65
N LEU A 54 22.42 6.86 19.63
CA LEU A 54 21.19 6.23 19.14
C LEU A 54 21.18 4.78 19.62
N SER A 55 20.42 4.48 20.68
CA SER A 55 20.17 3.15 21.25
C SER A 55 21.39 2.22 21.53
N SER A 56 22.64 2.59 21.19
CA SER A 56 23.93 1.94 21.46
C SER A 56 25.09 2.40 20.54
N THR A 57 24.86 3.24 19.51
CA THR A 57 25.94 3.78 18.66
C THR A 57 26.24 5.25 19.01
N SER A 58 27.53 5.54 19.25
CA SER A 58 28.03 6.91 19.45
C SER A 58 28.30 7.53 18.09
N ASP A 59 27.52 8.52 17.69
CA ASP A 59 27.83 9.38 16.55
C ASP A 59 27.80 10.83 17.04
N ASP A 60 28.93 11.52 16.90
CA ASP A 60 29.03 12.94 17.23
C ASP A 60 28.19 13.79 16.26
N ASN A 61 27.81 13.22 15.11
CA ASN A 61 26.99 13.87 14.12
C ASN A 61 25.53 13.44 14.32
N LEU A 62 24.67 14.37 14.71
CA LEU A 62 23.26 14.14 15.02
C LEU A 62 22.42 13.90 13.74
N TYR A 63 22.75 12.84 12.99
CA TYR A 63 22.03 12.38 11.82
C TYR A 63 21.48 10.98 12.04
N LEU A 64 20.24 10.77 11.63
CA LEU A 64 19.73 9.43 11.37
C LEU A 64 20.06 9.07 9.93
N THR A 65 20.61 7.87 9.72
CA THR A 65 20.98 7.40 8.39
C THR A 65 20.22 6.13 8.06
N THR A 66 19.60 6.08 6.88
CA THR A 66 18.98 4.86 6.38
C THR A 66 20.05 3.81 6.06
N THR A 67 19.87 2.58 6.53
CA THR A 67 20.88 1.51 6.36
C THR A 67 20.44 0.43 5.37
N LYS A 68 19.15 0.39 5.04
CA LYS A 68 18.51 -0.59 4.18
C LYS A 68 17.39 0.05 3.36
N HIS A 69 16.82 -0.72 2.46
CA HIS A 69 15.53 -0.40 1.84
C HIS A 69 14.41 -0.57 2.87
N PHE A 70 13.38 0.25 2.71
CA PHE A 70 12.16 0.18 3.49
C PHE A 70 11.04 -0.33 2.59
N ASP A 71 10.06 -0.91 3.22
CA ASP A 71 8.89 -1.53 2.63
C ASP A 71 7.79 -1.31 3.69
N ARG A 72 6.82 -0.47 3.34
CA ARG A 72 5.76 -0.03 4.23
C ARG A 72 4.78 -1.18 4.49
N GLU A 73 4.51 -2.02 3.50
CA GLU A 73 3.66 -3.21 3.61
C GLU A 73 4.21 -4.18 4.66
N THR A 74 5.53 -4.19 4.86
CA THR A 74 6.19 -4.97 5.91
C THR A 74 6.25 -4.25 7.27
N ILE A 75 6.78 -3.02 7.33
CA ILE A 75 6.87 -2.20 8.56
C ILE A 75 6.67 -0.71 8.22
N ASP A 76 5.59 -0.13 8.73
CA ASP A 76 5.19 1.26 8.48
C ASP A 76 5.72 2.28 9.50
N ARG A 77 6.22 1.81 10.66
CA ARG A 77 6.62 2.67 11.77
C ARG A 77 7.85 2.15 12.51
N TYR A 78 8.74 3.07 12.86
CA TYR A 78 9.86 2.84 13.77
C TYR A 78 9.86 3.88 14.88
N ASP A 79 9.98 3.44 16.12
CA ASP A 79 10.17 4.31 17.27
C ASP A 79 11.63 4.20 17.73
N LEU A 80 12.35 5.32 17.69
CA LEU A 80 13.75 5.40 18.10
C LEU A 80 13.92 6.31 19.31
N GLU A 81 14.93 6.00 20.11
CA GLU A 81 15.32 6.78 21.28
C GLU A 81 16.72 7.36 21.08
N VAL A 82 16.82 8.69 21.11
CA VAL A 82 18.09 9.42 21.06
C VAL A 82 18.41 9.91 22.45
N ILE A 83 19.55 9.47 22.98
CA ILE A 83 20.04 9.88 24.30
C ILE A 83 21.16 10.89 24.11
N VAL A 84 21.06 12.03 24.78
CA VAL A 84 22.10 13.04 24.86
C VAL A 84 22.64 13.12 26.28
N SER A 85 23.96 13.22 26.43
CA SER A 85 24.62 13.38 27.73
C SER A 85 25.71 14.43 27.68
N ASP A 86 25.90 15.17 28.76
CA ASP A 86 27.04 16.04 28.95
C ASP A 86 28.35 15.27 29.22
N ASN A 87 29.45 16.01 29.46
CA ASN A 87 30.70 15.46 29.97
C ASN A 87 31.03 15.93 31.40
N GLY A 88 30.03 16.37 32.16
CA GLY A 88 30.15 16.74 33.57
C GLY A 88 30.40 15.54 34.49
N THR A 89 30.54 15.83 35.80
CA THR A 89 30.66 14.80 36.85
C THR A 89 29.86 15.24 38.08
N PRO A 90 28.71 14.60 38.39
CA PRO A 90 28.09 13.49 37.65
C PRO A 90 27.64 13.90 36.24
N ARG A 91 27.59 12.93 35.32
CA ARG A 91 27.02 13.17 33.98
C ARG A 91 25.51 13.29 34.06
N LEU A 92 24.95 14.27 33.37
CA LEU A 92 23.50 14.42 33.20
C LEU A 92 23.11 14.07 31.76
N SER A 93 21.90 13.55 31.59
CA SER A 93 21.42 13.07 30.30
C SER A 93 19.93 13.29 30.12
N SER A 94 19.50 13.47 28.87
CA SER A 94 18.09 13.51 28.49
C SER A 94 17.83 12.71 27.22
N THR A 95 16.55 12.54 26.91
CA THR A 95 16.08 11.66 25.85
C THR A 95 15.15 12.41 24.90
N LEU A 96 15.29 12.13 23.61
CA LEU A 96 14.38 12.52 22.54
C LEU A 96 13.75 11.27 21.91
N GLN A 97 12.42 11.24 21.87
CA GLN A 97 11.68 10.20 21.16
C GLN A 97 11.54 10.57 19.68
N VAL A 98 11.84 9.65 18.77
CA VAL A 98 11.74 9.87 17.33
C VAL A 98 10.79 8.84 16.74
N GLU A 99 9.62 9.30 16.30
CA GLU A 99 8.68 8.48 15.54
C GLU A 99 9.00 8.64 14.04
N ILE A 100 9.39 7.55 13.38
CA ILE A 100 9.57 7.50 11.93
C ILE A 100 8.37 6.79 11.34
N ARG A 101 7.65 7.47 10.44
CA ARG A 101 6.62 6.86 9.60
C ARG A 101 7.14 6.66 8.19
N ILE A 102 6.95 5.46 7.68
CA ILE A 102 7.19 5.14 6.29
C ILE A 102 5.92 5.52 5.51
N LEU A 103 6.08 6.40 4.53
CA LEU A 103 5.02 6.83 3.64
C LEU A 103 4.95 5.88 2.45
N ASP A 104 3.72 5.57 2.08
CA ASP A 104 3.33 4.69 0.98
C ASP A 104 3.74 5.24 -0.40
N ILE A 105 4.16 4.33 -1.26
CA ILE A 105 4.39 4.52 -2.69
C ILE A 105 3.59 3.45 -3.43
N ASN A 106 2.98 3.82 -4.55
CA ASN A 106 2.21 2.87 -5.37
C ASN A 106 3.14 1.88 -6.08
N ASP A 107 3.53 0.80 -5.40
CA ASP A 107 4.45 -0.22 -5.92
C ASP A 107 3.89 -1.65 -5.86
N ASN A 108 2.69 -1.85 -5.31
CA ASN A 108 1.97 -3.11 -5.40
C ASN A 108 0.80 -2.99 -6.40
N PRO A 109 0.78 -3.78 -7.49
CA PRO A 109 -0.38 -3.83 -8.36
C PRO A 109 -1.55 -4.57 -7.68
N PRO A 110 -2.81 -4.30 -8.08
CA PRO A 110 -3.95 -5.11 -7.65
C PRO A 110 -3.75 -6.60 -7.95
N VAL A 111 -4.27 -7.47 -7.10
CA VAL A 111 -4.17 -8.93 -7.24
C VAL A 111 -5.55 -9.57 -7.10
N PHE A 112 -6.00 -10.27 -8.14
CA PHE A 112 -7.25 -11.04 -8.07
C PHE A 112 -7.10 -12.28 -7.18
N TYR A 113 -8.15 -12.64 -6.45
CA TYR A 113 -8.17 -13.88 -5.66
C TYR A 113 -8.18 -15.16 -6.52
N ASN A 114 -8.60 -15.05 -7.78
CA ASN A 114 -8.65 -16.17 -8.72
C ASN A 114 -8.11 -15.74 -10.10
N ASP A 115 -7.29 -16.61 -10.70
CA ASP A 115 -6.80 -16.47 -12.08
C ASP A 115 -7.95 -16.53 -13.11
N THR A 116 -9.04 -17.21 -12.74
CA THR A 116 -10.24 -17.32 -13.58
C THR A 116 -11.48 -17.47 -12.70
N TYR A 117 -12.49 -16.66 -12.97
CA TYR A 117 -13.82 -16.73 -12.40
C TYR A 117 -14.76 -17.46 -13.36
N ARG A 118 -15.55 -18.42 -12.84
CA ARG A 118 -16.52 -19.17 -13.62
C ARG A 118 -17.90 -19.02 -12.99
N PHE A 119 -18.85 -18.48 -13.75
CA PHE A 119 -20.23 -18.33 -13.34
C PHE A 119 -21.11 -19.27 -14.19
N TYR A 120 -21.92 -20.07 -13.53
CA TYR A 120 -22.89 -20.96 -14.17
C TYR A 120 -24.24 -20.26 -14.12
N VAL A 121 -24.81 -19.97 -15.29
CA VAL A 121 -26.03 -19.15 -15.40
C VAL A 121 -27.05 -19.89 -16.24
N LEU A 122 -28.26 -20.08 -15.72
CA LEU A 122 -29.36 -20.67 -16.47
C LEU A 122 -29.75 -19.73 -17.62
N GLU A 123 -30.03 -20.28 -18.80
CA GLU A 123 -30.36 -19.45 -19.96
C GLU A 123 -31.59 -18.56 -19.77
N ASN A 124 -32.54 -19.03 -18.95
CA ASN A 124 -33.77 -18.31 -18.60
C ASN A 124 -33.59 -17.25 -17.49
N THR A 125 -32.34 -16.95 -17.10
CA THR A 125 -32.04 -15.93 -16.09
C THR A 125 -32.45 -14.54 -16.61
N THR A 126 -33.09 -13.75 -15.75
CA THR A 126 -33.57 -12.41 -16.11
C THR A 126 -32.43 -11.41 -16.23
N ILE A 127 -32.53 -10.49 -17.19
CA ILE A 127 -31.65 -9.32 -17.31
C ILE A 127 -31.66 -8.51 -16.00
N GLY A 128 -30.50 -7.99 -15.61
CA GLY A 128 -30.24 -7.28 -14.36
C GLY A 128 -29.93 -8.20 -13.18
N ALA A 129 -29.94 -9.53 -13.36
CA ALA A 129 -29.58 -10.46 -12.31
C ALA A 129 -28.08 -10.38 -11.97
N LEU A 130 -27.77 -10.40 -10.67
CA LEU A 130 -26.42 -10.59 -10.16
C LEU A 130 -25.98 -12.03 -10.42
N ILE A 131 -25.02 -12.23 -11.33
CA ILE A 131 -24.51 -13.57 -11.66
C ILE A 131 -23.34 -13.98 -10.77
N GLY A 132 -22.67 -13.00 -10.17
CA GLY A 132 -21.58 -13.24 -9.22
C GLY A 132 -20.80 -11.96 -8.93
N ARG A 133 -19.70 -12.12 -8.19
CA ARG A 133 -18.79 -11.03 -7.85
C ARG A 133 -17.36 -11.49 -8.08
N ILE A 134 -16.55 -10.62 -8.65
CA ILE A 134 -15.09 -10.79 -8.66
C ILE A 134 -14.46 -9.88 -7.62
N SER A 135 -13.26 -10.23 -7.17
CA SER A 135 -12.56 -9.38 -6.21
C SER A 135 -11.04 -9.45 -6.43
N ALA A 136 -10.42 -8.29 -6.25
CA ALA A 136 -9.00 -8.11 -6.14
C ALA A 136 -8.68 -7.38 -4.83
N TYR A 137 -7.44 -7.49 -4.38
CA TYR A 137 -6.89 -6.75 -3.25
C TYR A 137 -5.59 -6.08 -3.68
N ASP A 138 -5.24 -5.01 -2.99
CA ASP A 138 -4.02 -4.25 -3.21
C ASP A 138 -3.39 -3.99 -1.84
N LEU A 139 -2.07 -4.07 -1.75
CA LEU A 139 -1.36 -4.01 -0.48
C LEU A 139 -1.00 -2.57 -0.07
N ASP A 140 -1.06 -1.63 -1.01
CA ASP A 140 -0.72 -0.22 -0.78
C ASP A 140 -1.75 0.49 0.13
N ASP A 141 -1.52 1.75 0.48
CA ASP A 141 -2.40 2.52 1.38
C ASP A 141 -3.27 3.57 0.66
N GLY A 142 -4.48 3.77 1.18
CA GLY A 142 -5.41 4.81 0.73
C GLY A 142 -5.77 4.73 -0.76
N VAL A 143 -5.35 5.74 -1.55
CA VAL A 143 -5.69 5.81 -2.99
C VAL A 143 -4.90 4.80 -3.82
N ASN A 144 -3.72 4.41 -3.35
CA ASN A 144 -2.85 3.46 -4.02
C ASN A 144 -3.42 2.03 -3.94
N SER A 145 -4.30 1.74 -2.98
CA SER A 145 -5.03 0.47 -2.91
C SER A 145 -6.51 0.54 -3.31
N ASN A 146 -7.00 1.69 -3.78
CA ASN A 146 -8.39 1.82 -4.17
C ASN A 146 -8.62 1.26 -5.59
N ILE A 147 -9.16 0.04 -5.64
CA ILE A 147 -9.33 -0.72 -6.88
C ILE A 147 -10.61 -0.30 -7.62
N THR A 148 -10.49 -0.15 -8.94
CA THR A 148 -11.61 -0.05 -9.87
C THR A 148 -11.60 -1.19 -10.88
N TYR A 149 -12.77 -1.72 -11.22
CA TYR A 149 -12.94 -2.84 -12.15
C TYR A 149 -13.48 -2.39 -13.49
N LYS A 150 -12.99 -3.02 -14.57
CA LYS A 150 -13.45 -2.75 -15.92
C LYS A 150 -13.41 -3.98 -16.80
N LEU A 151 -14.52 -4.22 -17.49
CA LEU A 151 -14.61 -5.27 -18.50
C LEU A 151 -13.96 -4.80 -19.81
N LEU A 152 -12.98 -5.57 -20.29
CA LEU A 152 -12.32 -5.32 -21.56
C LEU A 152 -13.11 -5.99 -22.67
N HIS A 153 -13.47 -5.21 -23.69
CA HIS A 153 -14.26 -5.68 -24.85
C HIS A 153 -13.41 -6.43 -25.89
N LEU A 154 -12.15 -6.72 -25.55
CA LEU A 154 -11.18 -7.41 -26.39
C LEU A 154 -10.72 -8.66 -25.64
N ASN A 155 -10.97 -9.83 -26.20
CA ASN A 155 -10.34 -11.06 -25.75
C ASN A 155 -9.02 -11.28 -26.50
N ILE A 156 -7.98 -11.64 -25.76
CA ILE A 156 -6.74 -12.16 -26.34
C ILE A 156 -6.92 -13.68 -26.49
N ILE A 157 -7.14 -14.15 -27.72
CA ILE A 157 -7.18 -15.59 -28.03
C ILE A 157 -5.92 -15.91 -28.83
N GLY A 158 -4.94 -16.53 -28.17
CA GLY A 158 -3.59 -16.70 -28.73
C GLY A 158 -2.89 -15.35 -28.87
N ASN A 159 -2.37 -15.03 -30.06
CA ASN A 159 -1.69 -13.74 -30.35
C ASN A 159 -2.63 -12.71 -31.02
N ALA A 160 -3.93 -12.94 -31.04
CA ALA A 160 -4.90 -12.09 -31.73
C ALA A 160 -5.90 -11.46 -30.77
N LEU A 161 -6.07 -10.15 -30.87
CA LEU A 161 -7.17 -9.41 -30.25
C LEU A 161 -8.45 -9.69 -31.03
N ARG A 162 -9.46 -10.26 -30.38
CA ARG A 162 -10.80 -10.47 -30.94
C ARG A 162 -11.79 -9.64 -30.14
N THR A 163 -12.51 -8.76 -30.82
CA THR A 163 -13.65 -8.05 -30.24
C THR A 163 -14.73 -9.05 -29.88
N VAL A 164 -15.15 -9.06 -28.61
CA VAL A 164 -16.30 -9.85 -28.16
C VAL A 164 -17.52 -8.97 -28.32
N ASN A 165 -18.32 -9.19 -29.36
CA ASN A 165 -19.52 -8.41 -29.65
C ASN A 165 -20.72 -8.84 -28.80
N SER A 166 -20.48 -9.19 -27.53
CA SER A 166 -21.51 -9.76 -26.67
C SER A 166 -21.52 -8.95 -25.38
N ASN A 167 -22.29 -7.86 -25.37
CA ASN A 167 -22.63 -7.08 -24.16
C ASN A 167 -23.58 -7.91 -23.27
N ILE A 168 -23.17 -9.13 -22.92
CA ILE A 168 -23.97 -10.08 -22.12
C ILE A 168 -23.89 -9.72 -20.65
N ILE A 169 -22.77 -9.16 -20.21
CA ILE A 169 -22.55 -8.79 -18.82
C ILE A 169 -22.03 -7.37 -18.69
N SER A 170 -22.30 -6.76 -17.55
CA SER A 170 -21.61 -5.56 -17.06
C SER A 170 -20.89 -5.89 -15.74
N ILE A 171 -19.96 -5.03 -15.35
CA ILE A 171 -19.30 -5.11 -14.05
C ILE A 171 -19.41 -3.77 -13.33
N ASP A 172 -19.79 -3.82 -12.05
CA ASP A 172 -19.75 -2.65 -11.18
C ASP A 172 -18.28 -2.30 -10.87
N ALA A 173 -17.92 -1.05 -11.16
CA ALA A 173 -16.54 -0.60 -11.09
C ALA A 173 -15.98 -0.55 -9.65
N VAL A 174 -16.83 -0.56 -8.62
CA VAL A 174 -16.41 -0.39 -7.22
C VAL A 174 -16.42 -1.72 -6.49
N ASN A 175 -17.50 -2.49 -6.59
CA ASN A 175 -17.69 -3.70 -5.79
C ASN A 175 -17.41 -5.01 -6.55
N GLY A 176 -17.19 -4.94 -7.87
CA GLY A 176 -16.89 -6.09 -8.71
C GLY A 176 -18.09 -7.00 -8.98
N ASP A 177 -19.32 -6.55 -8.72
CA ASP A 177 -20.56 -7.26 -9.05
C ASP A 177 -20.68 -7.40 -10.56
N VAL A 178 -20.93 -8.62 -11.01
CA VAL A 178 -21.16 -8.95 -12.41
C VAL A 178 -22.66 -9.11 -12.61
N LEU A 179 -23.22 -8.34 -13.53
CA LEU A 179 -24.66 -8.30 -13.82
C LEU A 179 -24.93 -8.82 -15.23
N LEU A 180 -26.03 -9.51 -15.42
CA LEU A 180 -26.50 -9.95 -16.74
C LEU A 180 -27.19 -8.78 -17.47
N GLU A 181 -26.78 -8.47 -18.69
CA GLU A 181 -27.27 -7.35 -19.51
C GLU A 181 -28.04 -7.80 -20.76
N SER A 182 -27.94 -9.07 -21.14
CA SER A 182 -28.68 -9.63 -22.28
C SER A 182 -29.23 -11.02 -21.95
N VAL A 183 -30.23 -11.42 -22.73
CA VAL A 183 -30.76 -12.79 -22.69
C VAL A 183 -29.68 -13.79 -23.09
N LEU A 184 -29.73 -14.95 -22.46
CA LEU A 184 -28.88 -16.10 -22.79
C LEU A 184 -29.73 -17.09 -23.59
N ASP A 185 -29.05 -17.87 -24.43
CA ASP A 185 -29.64 -18.93 -25.23
C ASP A 185 -28.60 -20.03 -25.37
N TYR A 186 -28.83 -21.16 -24.70
CA TYR A 186 -27.92 -22.29 -24.64
C TYR A 186 -27.77 -22.98 -26.01
N GLU A 187 -28.82 -22.98 -26.84
CA GLU A 187 -28.78 -23.51 -28.20
C GLU A 187 -27.91 -22.65 -29.13
N SER A 188 -27.84 -21.35 -28.87
CA SER A 188 -27.00 -20.41 -29.63
C SER A 188 -25.54 -20.42 -29.16
N ASP A 189 -25.29 -20.05 -27.90
CA ASP A 189 -23.94 -19.83 -27.37
C ASP A 189 -23.83 -20.32 -25.92
N LYS A 190 -22.90 -21.25 -25.68
CA LYS A 190 -22.74 -21.92 -24.37
C LYS A 190 -21.72 -21.28 -23.45
N TYR A 191 -20.81 -20.49 -24.02
CA TYR A 191 -19.65 -19.95 -23.32
C TYR A 191 -19.39 -18.51 -23.73
N TYR A 192 -19.31 -17.62 -22.75
CA TYR A 192 -18.80 -16.26 -22.94
C TYR A 192 -17.56 -16.07 -22.09
N HIS A 193 -16.51 -15.51 -22.68
CA HIS A 193 -15.26 -15.22 -21.99
C HIS A 193 -14.99 -13.72 -22.04
N TYR A 194 -14.50 -13.17 -20.94
CA TYR A 194 -14.19 -11.77 -20.78
C TYR A 194 -12.86 -11.61 -20.05
N THR A 195 -12.06 -10.65 -20.50
CA THR A 195 -10.91 -10.18 -19.71
C THR A 195 -11.39 -9.02 -18.84
N VAL A 196 -11.13 -9.10 -17.54
CA VAL A 196 -11.43 -8.02 -16.61
C VAL A 196 -10.12 -7.42 -16.11
N GLU A 197 -10.05 -6.10 -16.14
CA GLU A 197 -8.98 -5.28 -15.58
C GLU A 197 -9.39 -4.81 -14.18
N ALA A 198 -8.47 -4.92 -13.23
CA ALA A 198 -8.51 -4.20 -11.96
C ALA A 198 -7.36 -3.21 -11.95
N SER A 199 -7.64 -1.94 -11.65
CA SER A 199 -6.65 -0.86 -11.60
C SER A 199 -6.78 -0.11 -10.29
N ASP A 200 -5.65 0.18 -9.65
CA ASP A 200 -5.63 1.08 -8.49
C ASP A 200 -5.91 2.54 -8.90
N CYS A 201 -5.93 3.46 -7.93
CA CYS A 201 -6.02 4.89 -8.17
C CYS A 201 -4.70 5.63 -7.88
N GLY A 202 -3.59 4.89 -7.82
CA GLY A 202 -2.27 5.42 -7.55
C GLY A 202 -1.60 6.06 -8.76
N VAL A 203 -0.43 6.67 -8.54
CA VAL A 203 0.40 7.29 -9.59
C VAL A 203 1.84 6.80 -9.49
N PRO A 204 2.36 6.04 -10.49
CA PRO A 204 1.65 5.58 -11.68
C PRO A 204 0.57 4.56 -11.34
N THR A 205 -0.52 4.54 -12.10
CA THR A 205 -1.57 3.53 -11.92
C THR A 205 -1.03 2.15 -12.25
N LEU A 206 -1.22 1.18 -11.37
CA LEU A 206 -0.89 -0.23 -11.61
C LEU A 206 -2.18 -1.01 -11.85
N SER A 207 -2.06 -2.13 -12.55
CA SER A 207 -3.23 -2.91 -12.98
C SER A 207 -2.92 -4.39 -13.11
N ALA A 208 -3.96 -5.20 -12.92
CA ALA A 208 -3.95 -6.63 -13.14
C ALA A 208 -5.16 -7.08 -13.93
N TYR A 209 -5.08 -8.32 -14.44
CA TYR A 209 -6.07 -8.88 -15.35
C TYR A 209 -6.49 -10.28 -14.91
N THR A 210 -7.76 -10.60 -15.05
CA THR A 210 -8.30 -11.96 -14.84
C THR A 210 -9.27 -12.33 -15.96
N GLN A 211 -9.61 -13.62 -16.04
CA GLN A 211 -10.61 -14.13 -16.98
C GLN A 211 -11.93 -14.40 -16.26
N VAL A 212 -13.04 -13.91 -16.81
CA VAL A 212 -14.40 -14.24 -16.39
C VAL A 212 -15.04 -15.10 -17.47
N SER A 213 -15.54 -16.26 -17.09
CA SER A 213 -16.24 -17.19 -17.97
C SER A 213 -17.68 -17.38 -17.52
N ILE A 214 -18.62 -17.13 -18.41
CA ILE A 214 -20.05 -17.42 -18.23
C ILE A 214 -20.34 -18.74 -18.94
N LEU A 215 -20.77 -19.73 -18.17
CA LEU A 215 -21.15 -21.05 -18.65
C LEU A 215 -22.68 -21.13 -18.61
N VAL A 216 -23.30 -21.11 -19.79
CA VAL A 216 -24.76 -21.17 -19.89
C VAL A 216 -25.23 -22.59 -19.57
N GLN A 217 -26.26 -22.69 -18.74
CA GLN A 217 -26.90 -23.94 -18.37
C GLN A 217 -28.24 -24.07 -19.09
N ASP A 218 -28.36 -25.19 -19.80
CA ASP A 218 -29.53 -25.65 -20.54
C ASP A 218 -30.78 -25.77 -19.65
N SER A 219 -31.89 -25.25 -20.14
CA SER A 219 -33.24 -25.48 -19.63
C SER A 219 -34.08 -26.15 -20.72
N ASN A 220 -34.95 -27.09 -20.35
CA ASN A 220 -35.81 -27.75 -21.32
C ASN A 220 -36.94 -26.81 -21.83
N ASP A 221 -36.62 -25.93 -22.76
CA ASP A 221 -37.50 -24.92 -23.36
C ASP A 221 -37.79 -25.20 -24.85
N ASN A 222 -37.09 -26.16 -25.45
CA ASN A 222 -37.29 -26.63 -26.81
C ASN A 222 -38.22 -27.86 -26.86
N PHE A 223 -39.30 -27.79 -27.66
CA PHE A 223 -40.19 -28.93 -27.88
C PHE A 223 -39.60 -29.93 -28.87
N PRO A 224 -39.80 -31.25 -28.67
CA PRO A 224 -39.35 -32.25 -29.63
C PRO A 224 -40.09 -32.08 -30.97
N HIS A 225 -39.35 -32.12 -32.08
CA HIS A 225 -39.94 -32.11 -33.41
C HIS A 225 -39.90 -33.51 -34.03
N ILE A 226 -41.02 -33.95 -34.62
CA ILE A 226 -41.08 -35.21 -35.39
C ILE A 226 -40.66 -34.91 -36.83
N SER A 227 -39.70 -35.66 -37.35
CA SER A 227 -39.33 -35.68 -38.76
C SER A 227 -39.98 -36.89 -39.43
N LEU A 228 -40.76 -36.64 -40.48
CA LEU A 228 -41.42 -37.66 -41.33
C LEU A 228 -40.53 -38.10 -42.49
#